data_AF-A0A535RS20-F1
#
_entry.id   AF-A0A535RS20-F1
#
_cell.length_a   1.000
_cell.length_b   1.000
_cell.length_c   1.000
_cell.angle_alpha   90.00
_cell.angle_beta   90.00
_cell.angle_gamma   90.00
#
_symmetry.space_group_name_H-M   'P 1'
#
loop_
_entity.id
_entity.type
_entity.pdbx_description
1 polymer ?
#
loop_
_entity_poly.entity_id
_entity_poly.type
_entity_poly.pdbx_seq_one_letter_code
_entity_poly.pdbx_strand_id
1 'polypeptide(L)'
;MARQGAFARRLVIEIRQDVAEQGPGTFTVTDSGRAATQATVRLGYAGGERVYQGANGAIPEFPTLSSATFDLRGISAQELLVWLHRVTPEGYSQHLPARVKVSWGKAIREFQVDGAGKPFVFPLREVVQQEQNDNRGRERRLAVEVQLATQTT
;
A
#
# COMPACT_ATOMS: atom_id res chain seq x y z
N MET A 1 -6.58 -16.67 27.23
CA MET A 1 -6.64 -17.62 26.10
C MET A 1 -6.42 -16.84 24.81
N ALA A 2 -5.16 -16.72 24.37
CA ALA A 2 -4.81 -16.11 23.09
C ALA A 2 -4.98 -17.18 22.01
N ARG A 3 -5.87 -16.93 21.05
CA ARG A 3 -6.17 -17.87 19.97
C ARG A 3 -4.90 -18.03 19.14
N GLN A 4 -4.40 -19.26 19.03
CA GLN A 4 -3.30 -19.62 18.15
C GLN A 4 -3.77 -19.50 16.69
N GLY A 5 -3.68 -18.28 16.18
CA GLY A 5 -3.61 -17.93 14.77
C GLY A 5 -2.67 -16.75 14.74
N ALA A 6 -1.38 -17.03 14.56
CA ALA A 6 -0.33 -16.02 14.50
C ALA A 6 -0.78 -14.86 13.61
N PHE A 7 -0.62 -13.61 14.07
CA PHE A 7 -0.78 -12.45 13.20
C PHE A 7 -0.08 -12.76 11.89
N ALA A 8 -0.85 -12.82 10.79
CA ALA A 8 -0.27 -13.11 9.50
C ALA A 8 0.87 -12.12 9.27
N ARG A 9 2.01 -12.60 8.78
CA ARG A 9 3.17 -11.74 8.48
C ARG A 9 2.76 -10.81 7.35
N ARG A 10 2.29 -9.61 7.70
CA ARG A 10 1.70 -8.67 6.76
C ARG A 10 2.71 -7.60 6.38
N LEU A 11 2.70 -7.29 5.10
CA LEU A 11 3.16 -6.03 4.60
C LEU A 11 1.95 -5.09 4.64
N VAL A 12 2.02 -4.06 5.47
CA VAL A 12 0.99 -3.03 5.56
C VAL A 12 1.48 -1.80 4.82
N ILE A 13 0.73 -1.39 3.81
CA ILE A 13 0.85 -0.07 3.17
C ILE A 13 -0.34 0.75 3.64
N GLU A 14 -0.09 1.75 4.46
CA GLU A 14 -1.11 2.69 4.89
C GLU A 14 -0.93 3.99 4.12
N ILE A 15 -2.04 4.52 3.62
CA ILE A 15 -2.14 5.86 3.05
C ILE A 15 -3.29 6.53 3.79
N ARG A 16 -2.96 7.54 4.59
CA ARG A 16 -3.88 8.19 5.51
C ARG A 16 -4.00 9.67 5.19
N GLN A 17 -5.22 10.18 5.07
CA GLN A 17 -5.50 11.62 5.10
C GLN A 17 -5.93 12.03 6.51
N ASP A 18 -5.36 13.11 7.04
CA ASP A 18 -5.74 13.66 8.35
C ASP A 18 -6.98 14.56 8.27
N VAL A 19 -7.45 15.00 9.44
CA VAL A 19 -8.80 15.48 9.82
C VAL A 19 -9.36 16.70 9.06
N ALA A 20 -8.78 17.09 7.93
CA ALA A 20 -9.40 18.05 7.02
C ALA A 20 -9.69 17.38 5.67
N GLU A 21 -10.86 17.65 5.08
CA GLU A 21 -11.22 17.16 3.72
C GLU A 21 -10.19 17.58 2.66
N GLN A 22 -9.41 18.62 2.95
CA GLN A 22 -8.30 19.12 2.13
C GLN A 22 -6.94 19.02 2.87
N GLY A 23 -6.87 18.21 3.92
CA GLY A 23 -5.72 18.07 4.80
C GLY A 23 -4.56 17.29 4.15
N PRO A 24 -3.34 17.47 4.67
CA PRO A 24 -2.21 16.64 4.28
C PRO A 24 -2.50 15.18 4.65
N GLY A 25 -1.83 14.29 3.95
CA GLY A 25 -1.78 12.88 4.31
C GLY A 25 -0.39 12.42 4.68
N THR A 26 -0.31 11.15 4.99
CA THR A 26 0.93 10.43 5.24
C THR A 26 0.84 9.05 4.60
N PHE A 27 1.99 8.44 4.34
CA PHE A 27 2.06 7.02 4.10
C PHE A 27 2.95 6.34 5.13
N THR A 28 2.65 5.07 5.43
CA THR A 28 3.54 4.18 6.18
C THR A 28 3.64 2.82 5.50
N VAL A 29 4.80 2.18 5.64
CA VAL A 29 5.10 0.85 5.11
C VAL A 29 5.71 0.00 6.22
N THR A 30 4.98 -1.03 6.63
CA THR A 30 5.39 -1.94 7.71
C THR A 30 5.48 -3.37 7.19
N ASP A 31 6.66 -3.97 7.16
CA ASP A 31 6.85 -5.40 6.89
C ASP A 31 6.96 -6.18 8.21
N SER A 32 6.00 -7.09 8.43
CA SER A 32 6.03 -8.05 9.54
C SER A 32 6.20 -7.38 10.92
N GLY A 33 5.55 -6.23 11.09
CA GLY A 33 5.57 -5.44 12.34
C GLY A 33 6.76 -4.48 12.46
N ARG A 34 7.61 -4.35 11.44
CA ARG A 34 8.75 -3.41 11.42
C ARG A 34 8.66 -2.47 10.23
N ALA A 35 9.15 -1.25 10.38
CA ALA A 35 9.29 -0.32 9.26
C ALA A 35 10.09 -0.97 8.12
N ALA A 36 9.59 -0.87 6.89
CA ALA A 36 10.29 -1.41 5.72
C ALA A 36 11.61 -0.67 5.48
N THR A 37 12.72 -1.40 5.40
CA THR A 37 14.07 -0.82 5.28
C THR A 37 14.46 -0.52 3.83
N GLN A 38 13.88 -1.22 2.87
CA GLN A 38 14.15 -1.06 1.44
C GLN A 38 12.86 -0.71 0.69
N ALA A 39 12.41 0.54 0.87
CA ALA A 39 11.21 1.07 0.24
C ALA A 39 11.53 2.34 -0.54
N THR A 40 11.14 2.38 -1.81
CA THR A 40 11.07 3.59 -2.62
C THR A 40 9.60 3.89 -2.90
N VAL A 41 9.15 5.09 -2.53
CA VAL A 41 7.75 5.50 -2.71
C VAL A 41 7.70 6.67 -3.69
N ARG A 42 6.85 6.54 -4.70
CA ARG A 42 6.61 7.56 -5.73
C ARG A 42 5.17 8.04 -5.63
N LEU A 43 4.99 9.33 -5.38
CA LEU A 43 3.68 9.98 -5.34
C LEU A 43 3.48 10.77 -6.64
N GLY A 44 2.50 10.34 -7.43
CA GLY A 44 2.15 10.97 -8.72
C GLY A 44 1.06 12.01 -8.56
N TYR A 45 1.30 13.19 -9.14
CA TYR A 45 0.38 14.32 -9.23
C TYR A 45 0.31 14.79 -10.69
N ALA A 46 -0.69 15.61 -11.03
CA ALA A 46 -0.80 16.20 -12.37
C ALA A 46 0.44 17.03 -12.76
N GLY A 47 1.07 17.69 -11.80
CA GLY A 47 2.26 18.55 -12.01
C GLY A 47 3.61 17.84 -11.92
N GLY A 48 3.64 16.53 -11.65
CA GLY A 48 4.88 15.76 -11.52
C GLY A 48 4.85 14.72 -10.40
N GLU A 49 6.02 14.18 -10.06
CA GLU A 49 6.19 13.12 -9.08
C GLU A 49 7.03 13.58 -7.88
N ARG A 50 6.70 13.09 -6.68
CA ARG A 50 7.56 13.19 -5.49
C ARG A 50 8.07 11.81 -5.11
N VAL A 51 9.38 11.68 -4.91
CA VAL A 51 10.03 10.41 -4.58
C VAL A 51 10.56 10.44 -3.15
N TYR A 52 10.25 9.39 -2.40
CA TYR A 52 10.73 9.17 -1.04
C TYR A 52 11.52 7.87 -0.96
N GLN A 53 12.55 7.87 -0.11
CA GLN A 53 13.28 6.67 0.29
C GLN A 53 12.97 6.39 1.76
N GLY A 54 12.35 5.26 2.05
CA GLY A 54 12.02 4.83 3.39
C GLY A 54 10.57 4.40 3.59
N ALA A 55 10.27 4.03 4.83
CA ALA A 55 9.00 3.45 5.24
C ALA A 55 7.88 4.46 5.47
N ASN A 56 8.15 5.76 5.50
CA ASN A 56 7.14 6.78 5.77
C ASN A 56 7.46 8.09 5.06
N GLY A 57 6.44 8.92 4.92
CA GLY A 57 6.58 10.25 4.36
C GLY A 57 5.27 11.01 4.35
N ALA A 58 5.38 12.33 4.23
CA ALA A 58 4.23 13.21 4.11
C ALA A 58 3.67 13.21 2.67
N ILE A 59 2.37 13.44 2.56
CA ILE A 59 1.63 13.68 1.33
C ILE A 59 0.98 15.06 1.47
N PRO A 60 1.73 16.17 1.24
CA PRO A 60 1.24 17.51 1.54
C PRO A 60 -0.03 17.89 0.76
N GLU A 61 -0.14 17.43 -0.48
CA GLU A 61 -1.24 17.74 -1.40
C GLU A 61 -2.10 16.49 -1.64
N PHE A 62 -2.52 15.82 -0.57
CA PHE A 62 -3.31 14.59 -0.67
C PHE A 62 -4.53 14.69 -1.62
N PRO A 63 -5.32 15.79 -1.63
CA PRO A 63 -6.48 15.89 -2.51
C PRO A 63 -6.16 15.82 -4.01
N THR A 64 -4.93 16.17 -4.41
CA THR A 64 -4.48 16.13 -5.82
C THR A 64 -3.63 14.91 -6.14
N LEU A 65 -3.40 14.02 -5.15
CA LEU A 65 -2.66 12.78 -5.33
C LEU A 65 -3.41 11.88 -6.30
N SER A 66 -2.78 11.58 -7.44
CA SER A 66 -3.35 10.71 -8.48
C SER A 66 -2.93 9.26 -8.28
N SER A 67 -1.67 9.04 -7.88
CA SER A 67 -1.15 7.70 -7.64
C SER A 67 -0.08 7.65 -6.55
N ALA A 68 0.05 6.50 -5.91
CA ALA A 68 1.16 6.18 -5.01
C ALA A 68 1.72 4.80 -5.38
N THR A 69 2.99 4.75 -5.77
CA THR A 69 3.69 3.51 -6.11
C THR A 69 4.73 3.19 -5.06
N PHE A 70 4.66 1.97 -4.51
CA PHE A 70 5.54 1.45 -3.49
C PHE A 70 6.39 0.34 -4.08
N ASP A 71 7.67 0.64 -4.31
CA ASP A 71 8.69 -0.32 -4.72
C ASP A 71 9.40 -0.88 -3.48
N LEU A 72 9.21 -2.16 -3.20
CA LEU A 72 9.68 -2.82 -1.99
C LEU A 72 10.60 -3.98 -2.33
N ARG A 73 11.66 -4.13 -1.53
CA ARG A 73 12.63 -5.23 -1.64
C ARG A 73 12.82 -5.90 -0.29
N GLY A 74 13.34 -7.13 -0.32
CA GLY A 74 13.68 -7.86 0.89
C GLY A 74 12.47 -8.23 1.77
N ILE A 75 11.25 -8.16 1.22
CA ILE A 75 10.04 -8.37 2.02
C ILE A 75 9.89 -9.82 2.47
N SER A 76 9.48 -9.98 3.72
CA SER A 76 9.31 -11.27 4.38
C SER A 76 7.84 -11.62 4.68
N ALA A 77 6.95 -10.67 4.40
CA ALA A 77 5.51 -10.80 4.49
C ALA A 77 4.93 -11.87 3.53
N GLN A 78 3.77 -12.36 3.91
CA GLN A 78 3.00 -13.40 3.24
C GLN A 78 1.64 -12.90 2.77
N GLU A 79 1.19 -11.77 3.33
CA GLU A 79 -0.01 -11.04 2.92
C GLU A 79 0.36 -9.56 2.73
N LEU A 80 -0.25 -8.93 1.74
CA LEU A 80 -0.28 -7.49 1.56
C LEU A 80 -1.61 -6.98 2.12
N LEU A 81 -1.56 -5.93 2.92
CA LEU A 81 -2.70 -5.14 3.35
C LEU A 81 -2.51 -3.71 2.88
N VAL A 82 -3.41 -3.21 2.06
CA VAL A 82 -3.45 -1.80 1.64
C VAL A 82 -4.58 -1.12 2.39
N TRP A 83 -4.23 -0.17 3.25
CA TRP A 83 -5.18 0.60 4.03
C TRP A 83 -5.16 2.05 3.56
N LEU A 84 -6.07 2.36 2.66
CA LEU A 84 -6.31 3.72 2.20
C LEU A 84 -7.53 4.29 2.93
N HIS A 85 -7.34 5.35 3.71
CA HIS A 85 -8.43 5.96 4.46
C HIS A 85 -8.20 7.45 4.74
N ARG A 86 -9.28 8.15 5.10
CA ARG A 86 -9.26 9.47 5.75
C ARG A 86 -9.77 9.36 7.17
N VAL A 87 -9.31 10.24 8.05
CA VAL A 87 -9.82 10.34 9.43
C VAL A 87 -10.84 11.46 9.50
N THR A 88 -12.04 11.20 10.02
CA THR A 88 -13.09 12.22 10.20
C THR A 88 -12.77 13.13 11.39
N PRO A 89 -13.44 14.30 11.51
CA PRO A 89 -13.36 15.15 12.71
C PRO A 89 -13.61 14.43 14.03
N GLU A 90 -14.46 13.40 14.02
CA GLU A 90 -14.78 12.58 15.18
C GLU A 90 -13.74 11.47 15.45
N GLY A 91 -12.72 11.35 14.59
CA GLY A 91 -11.64 10.37 14.71
C GLY A 91 -11.91 9.02 14.05
N TYR A 92 -12.98 8.88 13.27
CA TYR A 92 -13.28 7.62 12.59
C TYR A 92 -12.49 7.48 11.28
N SER A 93 -12.02 6.28 10.96
CA SER A 93 -11.43 5.99 9.64
C SER A 93 -12.52 5.70 8.61
N GLN A 94 -12.54 6.47 7.53
CA GLN A 94 -13.35 6.21 6.33
C GLN A 94 -12.45 5.72 5.20
N HIS A 95 -12.72 4.53 4.68
CA HIS A 95 -11.95 3.97 3.58
C HIS A 95 -12.19 4.77 2.29
N LEU A 96 -11.13 4.97 1.51
CA LEU A 96 -11.26 5.63 0.20
C LEU A 96 -11.22 4.60 -0.93
N PRO A 97 -11.98 4.83 -2.01
CA PRO A 97 -11.92 4.00 -3.19
C PRO A 97 -10.60 4.19 -3.94
N ALA A 98 -10.07 3.10 -4.50
CA ALA A 98 -8.87 3.11 -5.31
C ALA A 98 -8.77 1.87 -6.20
N ARG A 99 -7.98 1.98 -7.26
CA ARG A 99 -7.49 0.82 -8.01
C ARG A 99 -6.12 0.43 -7.46
N VAL A 100 -5.97 -0.83 -7.07
CA VAL A 100 -4.71 -1.37 -6.56
C VAL A 100 -4.14 -2.35 -7.58
N LYS A 101 -2.91 -2.09 -8.04
CA LYS A 101 -2.14 -2.97 -8.90
C LYS A 101 -0.97 -3.54 -8.12
N VAL A 102 -0.91 -4.86 -8.04
CA VAL A 102 0.15 -5.61 -7.36
C VAL A 102 0.99 -6.30 -8.42
N SER A 103 2.27 -5.95 -8.48
CA SER A 103 3.25 -6.55 -9.39
C SER A 103 4.33 -7.26 -8.60
N TRP A 104 4.58 -8.52 -8.93
CA TRP A 104 5.61 -9.35 -8.31
C TRP A 104 6.28 -10.18 -9.40
N GLY A 105 7.57 -9.94 -9.64
CA GLY A 105 8.28 -10.57 -10.75
C GLY A 105 7.58 -10.27 -12.09
N LYS A 106 7.13 -11.31 -12.80
CA LYS A 106 6.34 -11.16 -14.04
C LYS A 106 4.82 -11.11 -13.81
N ALA A 107 4.35 -11.44 -12.62
CA ALA A 107 2.93 -11.48 -12.32
C ALA A 107 2.39 -10.08 -11.99
N ILE A 108 1.25 -9.73 -12.60
CA ILE A 108 0.53 -8.49 -12.36
C ILE A 108 -0.92 -8.84 -12.06
N ARG A 109 -1.47 -8.30 -10.96
CA ARG A 109 -2.88 -8.41 -10.62
C ARG A 109 -3.44 -7.04 -10.26
N GLU A 110 -4.68 -6.78 -10.65
CA GLU A 110 -5.33 -5.50 -10.45
C GLU A 110 -6.69 -5.69 -9.77
N PHE A 111 -7.01 -4.78 -8.86
CA PHE A 111 -8.19 -4.87 -8.00
C PHE A 111 -8.84 -3.50 -7.86
N GLN A 112 -10.17 -3.47 -7.80
CA GLN A 112 -10.93 -2.29 -7.43
C GLN A 112 -11.28 -2.37 -5.94
N VAL A 113 -10.98 -1.31 -5.21
CA VAL A 113 -11.33 -1.10 -3.80
C VAL A 113 -12.42 -0.05 -3.80
N ASP A 114 -13.59 -0.39 -3.29
CA ASP A 114 -14.81 0.44 -3.33
C ASP A 114 -14.91 1.44 -2.18
N GLY A 115 -14.04 1.33 -1.16
CA GLY A 115 -14.11 2.16 0.04
C GLY A 115 -15.25 1.79 1.01
N ALA A 116 -15.98 0.70 0.76
CA ALA A 116 -17.23 0.40 1.48
C ALA A 116 -17.06 -0.30 2.83
N GLY A 117 -15.83 -0.43 3.37
CA GLY A 117 -15.68 -0.77 4.79
C GLY A 117 -14.57 -1.72 5.21
N LYS A 118 -13.62 -2.08 4.33
CA LYS A 118 -12.44 -2.85 4.77
C LYS A 118 -11.18 -2.48 4.00
N PRO A 119 -9.99 -2.59 4.65
CA PRO A 119 -8.73 -2.57 3.95
C PRO A 119 -8.69 -3.67 2.89
N PHE A 120 -7.96 -3.41 1.80
CA PHE A 120 -7.68 -4.42 0.79
C PHE A 120 -6.64 -5.40 1.33
N VAL A 121 -6.88 -6.71 1.17
CA VAL A 121 -5.96 -7.77 1.60
C VAL A 121 -5.70 -8.71 0.42
N PHE A 122 -4.43 -9.02 0.18
CA PHE A 122 -3.99 -9.86 -0.91
C PHE A 122 -2.93 -10.88 -0.43
N PRO A 123 -3.13 -12.19 -0.65
CA PRO A 123 -2.13 -13.19 -0.30
C PRO A 123 -0.94 -13.13 -1.27
N LEU A 124 0.24 -12.77 -0.75
CA LEU A 124 1.49 -12.74 -1.55
C LEU A 124 1.98 -14.16 -1.89
N ARG A 125 1.62 -15.15 -1.06
CA ARG A 125 1.97 -16.57 -1.27
C ARG A 125 1.38 -17.17 -2.56
N GLU A 126 0.25 -16.66 -3.03
CA GLU A 126 -0.40 -17.16 -4.26
C GLU A 126 0.37 -16.79 -5.53
N VAL A 127 1.20 -15.75 -5.48
CA VAL A 127 2.05 -15.33 -6.60
C VAL A 127 3.35 -16.14 -6.65
N VAL A 128 3.83 -16.59 -5.50
CA VAL A 128 5.08 -17.36 -5.36
C VAL A 128 4.98 -18.78 -5.95
N GLN A 129 3.77 -19.35 -6.08
CA GLN A 129 3.59 -20.72 -6.60
C GLN A 129 3.73 -20.82 -8.14
N GLN A 130 3.65 -19.72 -8.89
CA GLN A 130 3.87 -19.72 -10.35
C GLN A 130 5.33 -19.48 -10.76
N GLU A 131 6.18 -18.93 -9.88
CA GLU A 131 7.61 -18.66 -10.16
C GLU A 131 8.56 -19.75 -9.65
N GLN A 132 8.06 -20.82 -9.03
CA GLN A 132 8.93 -21.89 -8.48
C GLN A 132 9.70 -22.71 -9.54
N ASN A 133 9.49 -22.46 -10.83
CA ASN A 133 10.24 -23.13 -11.90
C ASN A 133 11.41 -22.30 -12.47
N ASP A 134 11.67 -21.07 -12.00
CA ASP A 134 12.70 -20.21 -12.59
C ASP A 134 13.58 -19.48 -11.54
N ASN A 135 14.51 -20.27 -10.98
CA ASN A 135 15.88 -19.89 -10.65
C ASN A 135 16.19 -18.89 -9.49
N ARG A 136 17.36 -19.16 -8.88
CA ARG A 136 17.96 -18.59 -7.68
C ARG A 136 18.38 -17.13 -7.86
N GLY A 137 18.14 -16.29 -6.83
CA GLY A 137 18.94 -15.07 -6.58
C GLY A 137 18.35 -13.73 -7.02
N ARG A 138 17.15 -13.66 -7.61
CA ARG A 138 16.51 -12.36 -7.88
C ARG A 138 15.87 -11.83 -6.59
N GLU A 139 16.40 -10.71 -6.07
CA GLU A 139 15.84 -10.00 -4.92
C GLU A 139 14.33 -9.80 -5.15
N ARG A 140 13.49 -10.36 -4.27
CA ARG A 140 12.02 -10.31 -4.41
C ARG A 140 11.59 -8.85 -4.40
N ARG A 141 11.23 -8.34 -5.59
CA ARG A 141 10.72 -7.00 -5.77
C ARG A 141 9.21 -7.06 -5.88
N LEU A 142 8.55 -6.39 -4.95
CA LEU A 142 7.12 -6.14 -5.00
C LEU A 142 6.91 -4.67 -5.37
N ALA A 143 6.08 -4.42 -6.36
CA ALA A 143 5.58 -3.08 -6.64
C ALA A 143 4.07 -3.05 -6.39
N VAL A 144 3.61 -2.11 -5.56
CA VAL A 144 2.19 -1.85 -5.33
C VAL A 144 1.89 -0.45 -5.82
N GLU A 145 1.05 -0.33 -6.83
CA GLU A 145 0.56 0.95 -7.33
C GLU A 145 -0.89 1.13 -6.86
N VAL A 146 -1.16 2.26 -6.21
CA VAL A 146 -2.49 2.67 -5.76
C VAL A 146 -2.87 3.89 -6.57
N GLN A 147 -3.88 3.77 -7.42
CA GLN A 147 -4.49 4.90 -8.12
C GLN A 147 -5.74 5.32 -7.36
N LEU A 148 -5.74 6.55 -6.84
CA LEU A 148 -6.88 7.06 -6.09
C LEU A 148 -8.01 7.36 -7.07
N ALA A 149 -9.24 7.00 -6.72
CA ALA A 149 -10.38 7.48 -7.48
C ALA A 149 -10.45 9.01 -7.33
N THR A 150 -10.78 9.72 -8.40
CA THR A 150 -11.07 11.16 -8.35
C THR A 150 -12.17 11.38 -7.30
N GLN A 151 -11.81 12.06 -6.21
CA GLN A 151 -12.78 12.47 -5.20
C GLN A 151 -13.74 13.44 -5.90
N THR A 152 -14.94 12.98 -6.19
CA THR A 152 -15.97 13.84 -6.77
C THR A 152 -16.50 14.67 -5.61
N THR A 153 -16.11 15.94 -5.58
CA THR A 153 -16.59 16.94 -4.61
C THR A 153 -18.09 17.10 -4.68
#